data_AF-X1T843-F1
#
_entry.id   AF-X1T843-F1
#
_cell.length_a   1.000
_cell.length_b   1.000
_cell.length_c   1.000
_cell.angle_alpha   90.00
_cell.angle_beta   90.00
_cell.angle_gamma   90.00
#
_symmetry.space_group_name_H-M   'P 1'
#
loop_
_entity.id
_entity.type
_entity.pdbx_description
1 polymer ?
#
loop_
_entity_poly.entity_id
_entity_poly.type
_entity_poly.pdbx_seq_one_letter_code
_entity_poly.pdbx_strand_id
1 'polypeptide(L)' 'MDEKTRNTVSLPKSFQKALAELVNRGVYMGKQDAIRCALRTLFEKHKLEPFVPPTENTPESTK' A
#
# COMPACT_ATOMS: atom_id res chain seq x y z
N MET A 1 6.06 -0.07 18.05
CA MET A 1 6.49 -0.50 16.71
C MET A 1 5.32 -1.26 16.12
N ASP A 2 4.76 -0.80 14.99
CA ASP A 2 3.66 -1.52 14.35
C ASP A 2 4.13 -2.92 13.93
N GLU A 3 3.33 -3.93 14.22
CA GLU A 3 3.63 -5.32 13.87
C GLU A 3 3.65 -5.49 12.34
N LYS A 4 4.68 -6.15 11.82
CA LYS A 4 4.81 -6.43 10.38
C LYS A 4 4.34 -7.86 10.08
N THR A 5 3.24 -8.00 9.37
CA THR A 5 2.78 -9.29 8.86
C THR A 5 3.31 -9.55 7.45
N ARG A 6 3.87 -10.74 7.21
CA ARG A 6 4.28 -11.18 5.88
C ARG A 6 3.12 -11.89 5.18
N ASN A 7 2.65 -11.30 4.09
CA ASN A 7 1.65 -11.90 3.21
C ASN A 7 2.27 -12.32 1.87
N THR A 8 1.79 -13.42 1.31
CA THR A 8 2.17 -13.88 -0.04
C THR A 8 0.96 -13.76 -0.94
N VAL A 9 1.15 -13.16 -2.12
CA VAL A 9 0.09 -12.99 -3.12
C VAL A 9 0.50 -13.62 -4.44
N SER A 10 -0.46 -14.24 -5.12
CA SER A 10 -0.28 -14.78 -6.46
C SER A 10 -0.75 -13.74 -7.47
N LEU A 11 0.13 -13.35 -8.39
CA LEU A 11 -0.17 -12.41 -9.47
C LEU A 11 0.02 -13.10 -10.83
N PRO A 12 -0.75 -12.72 -11.88
CA PRO A 12 -0.48 -13.20 -13.21
C PRO A 12 0.94 -12.80 -13.67
N LYS A 13 1.56 -13.62 -14.51
CA LYS A 13 2.97 -13.45 -14.94
C LYS A 13 3.25 -12.07 -15.53
N SER A 14 2.30 -11.50 -16.28
CA SER A 14 2.42 -10.15 -16.85
C SER A 14 2.61 -9.08 -15.78
N PHE A 15 1.81 -9.13 -14.71
CA PHE A 15 1.91 -8.20 -13.58
C PHE A 15 3.20 -8.38 -12.79
N GLN A 16 3.65 -9.63 -12.60
CA GLN A 16 4.95 -9.88 -11.96
C GLN A 16 6.12 -9.28 -12.75
N LYS A 17 6.08 -9.40 -14.08
CA LYS A 17 7.08 -8.79 -14.97
C LYS A 17 7.05 -7.27 -14.91
N ALA A 18 5.87 -6.67 -15.00
CA ALA A 18 5.72 -5.22 -14.89
C ALA A 18 6.23 -4.70 -13.53
N LEU A 19 5.91 -5.38 -12.44
CA LEU A 19 6.39 -5.03 -11.11
C LEU A 19 7.92 -5.15 -10.99
N ALA A 20 8.52 -6.20 -11.56
CA ALA A 20 9.97 -6.36 -11.58
C ALA A 20 10.65 -5.26 -12.41
N GLU A 21 10.05 -4.88 -13.55
CA GLU A 21 10.58 -3.82 -14.41
C GLU A 21 10.61 -2.46 -13.70
N LEU A 22 9.56 -2.13 -12.93
CA LEU A 22 9.53 -0.90 -12.13
C LEU A 22 10.66 -0.84 -11.09
N VAL A 23 10.98 -1.97 -10.47
CA VAL A 23 12.10 -2.08 -9.53
C VAL A 23 13.45 -1.98 -10.27
N ASN A 24 13.59 -2.67 -11.40
CA ASN A 24 14.81 -2.66 -12.20
C ASN A 24 15.16 -1.26 -12.74
N ARG A 25 14.14 -0.44 -13.04
CA ARG A 25 14.31 0.96 -13.44
C ARG A 25 14.61 1.90 -12.28
N GLY A 26 14.63 1.40 -11.05
CA GLY A 26 14.88 2.20 -9.85
C GLY A 26 13.69 3.08 -9.42
N VAL A 27 12.49 2.86 -9.96
CA VAL A 27 11.28 3.59 -9.53
C VAL A 27 10.94 3.26 -8.08
N TYR A 28 11.17 2.01 -7.68
CA TYR A 28 10.99 1.54 -6.32
C TYR A 28 12.21 0.74 -5.87
N MET A 29 12.52 0.81 -4.58
CA MET A 29 13.66 0.10 -3.99
C MET A 29 13.48 -1.42 -3.97
N GLY A 30 12.24 -1.89 -4.11
CA GLY A 30 11.91 -3.31 -4.17
C GLY A 30 10.43 -3.56 -4.37
N LYS A 31 10.08 -4.83 -4.60
CA LYS A 31 8.68 -5.25 -4.84
C LYS A 31 7.77 -4.92 -3.65
N GLN A 32 8.24 -5.11 -2.43
CA GLN A 32 7.49 -4.77 -1.22
C GLN A 32 7.21 -3.28 -1.11
N ASP A 33 8.18 -2.46 -1.52
CA ASP A 33 8.04 -1.01 -1.50
C ASP A 33 6.99 -0.54 -2.50
N ALA A 34 7.10 -1.02 -3.74
CA ALA A 34 6.11 -0.77 -4.79
C ALA A 34 4.68 -1.15 -4.37
N ILE A 35 4.50 -2.32 -3.76
CA ILE A 35 3.18 -2.80 -3.30
C ILE A 35 2.66 -1.94 -2.13
N ARG A 36 3.51 -1.54 -1.17
CA ARG A 36 3.09 -0.65 -0.07
C ARG A 36 2.63 0.72 -0.60
N CYS A 37 3.35 1.28 -1.56
CA CYS A 37 2.98 2.54 -2.20
C CYS A 37 1.64 2.40 -2.94
N ALA A 38 1.47 1.32 -3.72
CA ALA A 38 0.22 1.07 -4.44
C ALA A 38 -0.98 0.88 -3.48
N LEU A 39 -0.81 0.14 -2.38
CA LEU A 39 -1.84 -0.04 -1.36
C LEU A 39 -2.18 1.27 -0.67
N ARG A 40 -1.19 2.10 -0.34
CA ARG A 40 -1.42 3.43 0.24
C ARG A 40 -2.25 4.29 -0.69
N THR A 41 -1.86 4.42 -1.96
CA THR A 41 -2.62 5.19 -2.96
C THR A 41 -4.03 4.65 -3.15
N LEU A 42 -4.21 3.33 -3.10
CA LEU A 42 -5.53 2.71 -3.16
C LEU A 42 -6.39 3.11 -1.95
N PHE A 43 -5.84 2.99 -0.74
CA PHE A 43 -6.57 3.32 0.49
C PHE A 43 -6.90 4.82 0.59
N GLU A 44 -5.97 5.70 0.19
CA GLU A 44 -6.19 7.14 0.09
C GLU A 44 -7.33 7.45 -0.89
N LYS A 45 -7.33 6.83 -2.08
CA LYS A 45 -8.38 7.03 -3.09
C LYS A 45 -9.75 6.59 -2.61
N HIS A 46 -9.81 5.53 -1.80
CA HIS A 46 -11.04 4.98 -1.25
C HIS A 46 -11.42 5.56 0.13
N LYS A 47 -10.65 6.51 0.67
CA LYS A 47 -10.87 7.12 1.99
C LYS A 47 -11.03 6.06 3.10
N LEU A 48 -10.14 5.07 3.12
CA LEU A 48 -10.11 4.04 4.15
C LEU A 48 -9.23 4.49 5.31
N GLU A 49 -9.73 4.37 6.55
CA GLU A 49 -8.92 4.61 7.76
C GLU A 49 -7.71 3.66 7.81
N PRO A 50 -6.53 4.09 8.31
CA PRO A 50 -6.19 5.37 8.92
C PRO A 50 -5.79 6.48 7.92
N PHE A 51 -6.01 6.28 6.62
CA PHE A 51 -5.55 7.19 5.56
C PHE A 51 -6.56 8.29 5.20
N VAL A 52 -7.59 8.49 6.04
CA VAL A 52 -8.53 9.60 5.95
C VAL A 52 -7.89 10.81 6.65
N PRO A 53 -7.67 11.95 5.97
CA PRO A 53 -7.26 13.16 6.67
C PRO A 53 -8.36 13.52 7.69
N PRO A 54 -8.01 13.88 8.94
CA PRO A 54 -9.00 14.18 9.96
C PRO A 54 -9.86 15.35 9.47
N THR A 55 -11.10 15.05 9.11
CA THR A 55 -12.15 16.06 9.02
C THR A 55 -12.50 16.44 10.45
N GLU A 56 -12.51 17.74 10.78
CA GLU A 56 -12.72 18.31 12.12
C GLU A 56 -14.03 17.92 12.85
N ASN A 57 -14.77 16.90 12.38
CA ASN A 57 -16.06 16.47 12.93
C ASN A 57 -16.21 14.94 13.03
N THR A 58 -15.19 14.20 13.45
CA THR A 58 -15.35 12.77 13.80
C THR A 58 -15.06 12.57 15.29
N PRO A 59 -16.04 12.16 16.11
CA PRO A 59 -15.80 11.90 17.53
C PRO A 59 -14.86 10.71 17.66
N GLU A 60 -13.85 10.83 18.53
CA GLU A 60 -12.93 9.75 18.91
C GLU A 60 -13.73 8.51 19.28
N SER A 61 -13.70 7.50 18.42
CA SER A 61 -14.27 6.19 18.74
C SER A 61 -13.27 5.45 19.61
N THR A 62 -13.45 5.60 20.92
CA THR A 62 -12.75 4.81 21.95
C THR A 62 -12.99 3.33 21.69
N LYS A 63 -11.92 2.56 21.46
CA LYS A 63 -11.81 1.16 21.90
C LYS A 63 -10.38 0.66 21.85
#